data_AF-A0A7S1Q4W9-F1
#
_entry.id   AF-A0A7S1Q4W9-F1
#
_cell.length_a   1.000
_cell.length_b   1.000
_cell.length_c   1.000
_cell.angle_alpha   90.00
_cell.angle_beta   90.00
_cell.angle_gamma   90.00
#
_symmetry.space_group_name_H-M   'P 1'
#
loop_
_entity.id
_entity.type
_entity.pdbx_description
1 polymer ?
#
loop_
_entity_poly.entity_id
_entity_poly.type
_entity_poly.pdbx_seq_one_letter_code
_entity_poly.pdbx_strand_id
1 'polypeptide(L)'
;MGSGVVDVTSTSSSFAALKESGAVVTFGNPYSGGDSLHVAKQLAAGVKAVYSNSSAFAAVKDGGAVVTWGNAWSGGDSSEVASELAGGIAAVHSNFGAFAALKAE
;
A
#
# COMPACT_ATOMS: atom_id res chain seq x y z
N MET A 1 -16.73 -3.37 -15.26
CA MET A 1 -15.84 -3.30 -14.08
C MET A 1 -15.65 -4.73 -13.62
N GLY A 2 -14.51 -5.34 -13.88
CA GLY A 2 -14.30 -6.72 -13.49
C GLY A 2 -14.02 -6.83 -12.00
N SER A 3 -14.54 -7.91 -11.41
CA SER A 3 -14.40 -8.25 -10.00
C SER A 3 -13.11 -9.03 -9.71
N GLY A 4 -12.31 -9.29 -10.75
CA GLY A 4 -11.10 -10.10 -10.70
C GLY A 4 -9.98 -9.46 -9.88
N VAL A 5 -9.16 -10.32 -9.30
CA VAL A 5 -7.87 -9.96 -8.69
C VAL A 5 -6.83 -9.98 -9.81
N VAL A 6 -6.05 -8.89 -9.93
CA VAL A 6 -4.99 -8.75 -10.94
C VAL A 6 -3.60 -8.91 -10.35
N ASP A 7 -3.45 -8.70 -9.04
CA ASP A 7 -2.18 -8.85 -8.36
C ASP A 7 -2.38 -9.20 -6.88
N VAL A 8 -1.39 -9.88 -6.30
CA VAL A 8 -1.35 -10.26 -4.88
C VAL A 8 0.05 -10.00 -4.33
N THR A 9 0.11 -9.21 -3.27
CA THR A 9 1.34 -8.86 -2.56
C THR A 9 1.29 -9.40 -1.13
N SER A 10 2.40 -9.88 -0.59
CA SER A 10 2.47 -10.46 0.76
C SER A 10 3.50 -9.78 1.66
N THR A 11 3.19 -9.67 2.95
CA THR A 11 4.18 -9.52 4.02
C THR A 11 4.54 -10.91 4.56
N SER A 12 5.26 -10.99 5.69
CA SER A 12 5.58 -12.29 6.32
C SER A 12 4.34 -13.05 6.82
N SER A 13 3.20 -12.39 7.00
CA SER A 13 2.00 -13.02 7.60
C SER A 13 0.65 -12.47 7.14
N SER A 14 0.64 -11.64 6.09
CA SER A 14 -0.57 -11.03 5.53
C SER A 14 -0.47 -10.86 4.02
N PHE A 15 -1.61 -10.69 3.37
CA PHE A 15 -1.73 -10.48 1.94
C PHE A 15 -2.60 -9.26 1.63
N ALA A 16 -2.32 -8.64 0.49
CA ALA A 16 -3.13 -7.60 -0.14
C ALA A 16 -3.42 -8.03 -1.58
N ALA A 17 -4.69 -8.09 -1.95
CA ALA A 17 -5.15 -8.41 -3.29
C ALA A 17 -5.62 -7.12 -4.00
N LEU A 18 -4.96 -6.77 -5.10
CA LEU A 18 -5.36 -5.67 -5.97
C LEU A 18 -6.37 -6.18 -7.00
N LYS A 19 -7.50 -5.49 -7.13
CA LYS A 19 -8.57 -5.82 -8.06
C LYS A 19 -8.49 -4.98 -9.33
N GLU A 20 -9.08 -5.47 -10.42
CA GLU A 20 -9.23 -4.72 -11.69
C GLU A 20 -9.89 -3.34 -11.51
N SER A 21 -10.74 -3.19 -10.48
CA SER A 21 -11.38 -1.91 -10.14
C SER A 21 -10.44 -0.89 -9.47
N GLY A 22 -9.18 -1.25 -9.21
CA GLY A 22 -8.23 -0.47 -8.41
C GLY A 22 -8.54 -0.48 -6.91
N ALA A 23 -9.38 -1.42 -6.45
CA ALA A 23 -9.65 -1.63 -5.02
C ALA A 23 -8.64 -2.63 -4.44
N VAL A 24 -8.30 -2.50 -3.17
CA VAL A 24 -7.43 -3.44 -2.44
C VAL A 24 -8.21 -4.10 -1.31
N VAL A 25 -8.08 -5.42 -1.20
CA VAL A 25 -8.62 -6.21 -0.08
C VAL A 25 -7.45 -6.85 0.66
N THR A 26 -7.43 -6.75 1.99
CA THR A 26 -6.36 -7.30 2.83
C THR A 26 -6.87 -8.44 3.70
N PHE A 27 -6.00 -9.39 4.01
CA PHE A 27 -6.30 -10.51 4.92
C PHE A 27 -5.02 -11.06 5.56
N GLY A 28 -5.15 -11.68 6.74
CA GLY A 28 -4.03 -12.23 7.51
C GLY A 28 -3.82 -11.50 8.84
N ASN A 29 -2.58 -11.47 9.33
CA ASN A 29 -2.24 -10.86 10.60
C ASN A 29 -2.53 -9.34 10.63
N PRO A 30 -3.35 -8.83 11.56
CA PRO A 30 -3.71 -7.40 11.63
C PRO A 30 -2.50 -6.47 11.73
N TYR A 31 -1.53 -6.80 12.59
CA TYR A 31 -0.33 -5.99 12.81
C TYR A 31 0.62 -5.95 11.61
N SER A 32 0.56 -6.95 10.73
CA SER A 32 1.36 -7.02 9.50
C SER A 32 0.58 -6.55 8.26
N GLY A 33 -0.45 -5.73 8.44
CA GLY A 33 -1.24 -5.12 7.37
C GLY A 33 -2.42 -5.95 6.88
N GLY A 34 -2.82 -6.99 7.62
CA GLY A 34 -4.07 -7.72 7.38
C GLY A 34 -5.31 -6.86 7.69
N ASP A 35 -5.19 -5.95 8.65
CA ASP A 35 -6.19 -4.91 8.95
C ASP A 35 -5.80 -3.61 8.25
N SER A 36 -6.65 -3.16 7.33
CA SER A 36 -6.52 -1.89 6.60
C SER A 36 -7.69 -0.94 6.86
N LEU A 37 -8.46 -1.13 7.94
CA LEU A 37 -9.69 -0.37 8.21
C LEU A 37 -9.44 1.14 8.29
N HIS A 38 -8.32 1.55 8.88
CA HIS A 38 -7.92 2.95 9.02
C HIS A 38 -7.70 3.65 7.67
N VAL A 39 -7.37 2.89 6.63
CA VAL A 39 -7.12 3.40 5.25
C VAL A 39 -8.14 2.88 4.23
N ALA A 40 -9.21 2.22 4.67
CA ALA A 40 -10.16 1.51 3.79
C ALA A 40 -10.76 2.42 2.70
N LYS A 41 -11.08 3.67 3.04
CA LYS A 41 -11.61 4.64 2.06
C LYS A 41 -10.60 4.96 0.96
N GLN A 42 -9.31 5.00 1.31
CA GLN A 42 -8.24 5.29 0.35
C GLN A 42 -7.96 4.08 -0.55
N LEU A 43 -8.19 2.86 -0.06
CA LEU A 43 -8.00 1.60 -0.78
C LEU A 43 -9.23 1.14 -1.59
N ALA A 44 -10.36 1.84 -1.50
CA ALA A 44 -11.60 1.44 -2.17
C ALA A 44 -11.55 1.53 -3.71
N ALA A 45 -10.68 2.38 -4.26
CA ALA A 45 -10.50 2.56 -5.70
C ALA A 45 -9.21 3.34 -6.03
N GLY A 46 -8.78 3.23 -7.29
CA GLY A 46 -7.69 4.01 -7.87
C GLY A 46 -6.29 3.65 -7.37
N VAL A 47 -6.10 2.44 -6.86
CA VAL A 47 -4.77 1.87 -6.60
C VAL A 47 -4.24 1.24 -7.89
N LYS A 48 -3.00 1.55 -8.25
CA LYS A 48 -2.32 0.97 -9.43
C LYS A 48 -1.34 -0.13 -9.09
N ALA A 49 -0.69 -0.03 -7.93
CA ALA A 49 0.33 -0.98 -7.49
C ALA A 49 0.37 -1.05 -5.97
N VAL A 50 0.67 -2.23 -5.44
CA VAL A 50 0.90 -2.47 -4.01
C VAL A 50 2.29 -3.03 -3.82
N TYR A 51 2.99 -2.52 -2.81
CA TYR A 51 4.32 -2.93 -2.42
C TYR A 51 4.28 -3.37 -0.96
N SER A 52 5.20 -4.24 -0.55
CA SER A 52 5.32 -4.70 0.83
C SER A 52 6.76 -4.74 1.32
N ASN A 53 6.91 -4.76 2.64
CA ASN A 53 8.11 -5.21 3.32
C ASN A 53 7.76 -6.38 4.27
N SER A 54 8.57 -6.65 5.28
CA SER A 54 8.33 -7.76 6.21
C SER A 54 6.99 -7.68 6.95
N SER A 55 6.44 -6.48 7.20
CA SER A 55 5.28 -6.26 8.07
C SER A 55 4.41 -5.03 7.75
N ALA A 56 4.65 -4.33 6.65
CA ALA A 56 3.83 -3.22 6.18
C ALA A 56 3.65 -3.24 4.66
N PHE A 57 2.69 -2.45 4.19
CA PHE A 57 2.37 -2.24 2.78
C PHE A 57 2.35 -0.76 2.42
N ALA A 58 2.59 -0.48 1.14
CA ALA A 58 2.43 0.83 0.52
C ALA A 58 1.69 0.68 -0.82
N ALA A 59 0.60 1.41 -1.00
CA ALA A 59 -0.16 1.47 -2.25
C ALA A 59 0.12 2.78 -2.99
N VAL A 60 0.45 2.69 -4.28
CA VAL A 60 0.56 3.85 -5.17
C VAL A 60 -0.76 4.02 -5.92
N LYS A 61 -1.36 5.20 -5.81
CA LYS A 61 -2.64 5.55 -6.42
C LYS A 61 -2.49 6.20 -7.79
N ASP A 62 -3.61 6.33 -8.50
CA ASP A 62 -3.75 7.27 -9.62
C ASP A 62 -3.29 8.66 -9.20
N GLY A 63 -2.45 9.31 -10.02
CA GLY A 63 -1.81 10.59 -9.67
C GLY A 63 -0.57 10.48 -8.76
N GLY A 64 -0.20 9.26 -8.35
CA GLY A 64 1.04 8.99 -7.62
C GLY A 64 0.98 9.32 -6.14
N ALA A 65 -0.21 9.43 -5.54
CA ALA A 65 -0.33 9.51 -4.08
C ALA A 65 -0.01 8.15 -3.44
N VAL A 66 0.61 8.14 -2.26
CA VAL A 66 0.96 6.90 -1.54
C VAL A 66 0.13 6.76 -0.27
N VAL A 67 -0.34 5.54 -0.01
CA VAL A 67 -1.06 5.16 1.21
C VAL A 67 -0.32 4.00 1.85
N THR A 68 0.05 4.12 3.12
CA THR A 68 0.72 3.06 3.87
C THR A 68 -0.19 2.45 4.94
N TRP A 69 0.03 1.17 5.25
CA TRP A 69 -0.62 0.51 6.39
C TRP A 69 0.19 -0.70 6.89
N GLY A 70 -0.18 -1.21 8.07
CA GLY A 70 0.54 -2.30 8.75
C GLY A 70 1.40 -1.77 9.90
N ASN A 71 2.54 -2.43 10.15
CA ASN A 71 3.39 -2.09 11.28
C ASN A 71 3.99 -0.67 11.14
N ALA A 72 3.69 0.22 12.09
CA ALA A 72 4.12 1.62 12.05
C ALA A 72 5.65 1.78 12.00
N TRP A 73 6.39 0.98 12.77
CA TRP A 73 7.86 1.00 12.76
C TRP A 73 8.48 0.48 11.47
N SER A 74 7.70 -0.18 10.63
CA SER A 74 8.12 -0.63 9.31
C SER A 74 7.64 0.27 8.18
N GLY A 75 7.28 1.53 8.48
CA GLY A 75 6.74 2.48 7.50
C GLY A 75 5.26 2.29 7.19
N GLY A 76 4.51 1.58 8.06
CA GLY A 76 3.05 1.49 7.97
C GLY A 76 2.36 2.82 8.32
N ASP A 77 3.03 3.72 9.05
CA ASP A 77 2.60 5.10 9.30
C ASP A 77 3.52 6.08 8.55
N SER A 78 2.98 6.77 7.57
CA SER A 78 3.68 7.78 6.77
C SER A 78 3.21 9.21 7.05
N SER A 79 2.53 9.44 8.19
CA SER A 79 1.91 10.73 8.51
C SER A 79 2.91 11.89 8.57
N GLU A 80 4.13 11.65 9.05
CA GLU A 80 5.20 12.65 9.13
C GLU A 80 5.66 13.17 7.76
N VAL A 81 5.45 12.39 6.69
CA VAL A 81 5.87 12.73 5.32
C VAL A 81 4.69 12.79 4.34
N ALA A 82 3.47 12.94 4.85
CA ALA A 82 2.25 12.86 4.04
C ALA A 82 2.20 13.90 2.90
N SER A 83 2.77 15.10 3.09
CA SER A 83 2.84 16.13 2.04
C SER A 83 3.72 15.70 0.86
N GLU A 84 4.83 15.02 1.14
CA GLU A 84 5.77 14.55 0.11
C GLU A 84 5.22 13.36 -0.67
N LEU A 85 4.29 12.62 -0.07
CA LEU A 85 3.62 11.45 -0.64
C LEU A 85 2.26 11.75 -1.28
N ALA A 86 1.87 13.03 -1.38
CA ALA A 86 0.55 13.43 -1.87
C ALA A 86 0.36 13.26 -3.38
N GLY A 87 1.44 13.08 -4.15
CA GLY A 87 1.36 12.91 -5.60
C GLY A 87 2.70 12.80 -6.31
N GLY A 88 2.65 12.34 -7.56
CA GLY A 88 3.82 12.24 -8.44
C GLY A 88 4.75 11.07 -8.13
N ILE A 89 4.43 10.17 -7.20
CA ILE A 89 5.24 8.96 -6.98
C ILE A 89 4.99 7.96 -8.10
N ALA A 90 6.07 7.53 -8.76
CA ALA A 90 6.04 6.51 -9.82
C ALA A 90 6.22 5.10 -9.27
N ALA A 91 7.08 4.95 -8.26
CA ALA A 91 7.44 3.66 -7.69
C ALA A 91 7.75 3.75 -6.19
N VAL A 92 7.54 2.65 -5.49
CA VAL A 92 7.98 2.45 -4.11
C VAL A 92 8.96 1.28 -4.10
N HIS A 93 10.07 1.47 -3.42
CA HIS A 93 11.05 0.42 -3.14
C HIS A 93 11.02 0.11 -1.65
N SER A 94 11.23 -1.16 -1.30
CA SER A 94 11.24 -1.60 0.09
C SER A 94 12.54 -2.30 0.45
N ASN A 95 12.89 -2.22 1.73
CA ASN A 95 13.82 -3.14 2.36
C ASN A 95 13.05 -3.95 3.43
N PHE A 96 13.75 -4.59 4.37
CA PHE A 96 13.09 -5.39 5.40
C PHE A 96 12.07 -4.61 6.25
N GLY A 97 12.30 -3.33 6.55
CA GLY A 97 11.50 -2.56 7.50
C GLY A 97 11.28 -1.09 7.11
N ALA A 98 11.44 -0.72 5.85
CA ALA A 98 11.21 0.65 5.39
C ALA A 98 10.81 0.69 3.92
N PHE A 99 10.33 1.86 3.50
CA PHE A 99 10.02 2.21 2.12
C PHE A 99 10.83 3.43 1.67
N ALA A 100 11.11 3.51 0.38
CA ALA A 100 11.60 4.68 -0.32
C ALA A 100 10.67 4.96 -1.51
N ALA A 101 10.27 6.22 -1.69
CA ALA A 101 9.40 6.62 -2.79
C ALA A 101 10.21 7.34 -3.88
N LEU A 102 10.02 6.94 -5.13
CA LEU A 102 10.61 7.58 -6.31
C LEU A 102 9.56 8.45 -6.99
N LYS A 103 9.85 9.75 -7.09
CA LYS A 103 8.99 10.70 -7.82
C LYS A 103 9.26 10.62 -9.32
N ALA A 104 8.20 10.67 -10.12
CA ALA A 104 8.30 10.93 -11.55
C ALA A 104 8.67 12.41 -11.75
N GLU A 105 9.54 12.69 -12.72
CA GLU A 105 9.80 14.06 -13.17
C GLU A 105 8.59 14.67 -13.89
#